data_AF-A0A349IJX7-F1
#
_entry.id   AF-A0A349IJX7-F1
#
_cell.length_a   1.000
_cell.length_b   1.000
_cell.length_c   1.000
_cell.angle_alpha   90.00
_cell.angle_beta   90.00
_cell.angle_gamma   90.00
#
_symmetry.space_group_name_H-M   'P 1'
#
loop_
_entity.id
_entity.type
_entity.pdbx_description
1 polymer ?
#
loop_
_entity_poly.entity_id
_entity_poly.type
_entity_poly.pdbx_seq_one_letter_code
_entity_poly.pdbx_strand_id
1 'polypeptide(L)' 'MSEALNIKHPIEPVYNASSRVLILGSFPSVKSREQKFFYGHKQNRFWKVLAQLIGTETPGTIE' A
#
# COMPACT_ATOMS: atom_id res chain seq x y z
N MET A 1 -25.64 -7.50 -18.28
CA MET A 1 -24.31 -6.85 -18.18
C MET A 1 -24.34 -6.04 -16.89
N SER A 2 -23.56 -6.41 -15.88
CA SER A 2 -23.52 -5.64 -14.62
C SER A 2 -22.79 -4.32 -14.89
N GLU A 3 -23.44 -3.21 -14.57
CA GLU A 3 -22.82 -1.90 -14.57
C GLU A 3 -21.59 -1.92 -13.65
N ALA A 4 -20.42 -1.52 -14.17
CA ALA A 4 -19.23 -1.44 -13.36
C ALA A 4 -19.42 -0.33 -12.32
N LEU A 5 -19.63 -0.71 -11.07
CA LEU A 5 -19.65 0.22 -9.95
C LEU A 5 -18.37 1.06 -9.97
N ASN A 6 -18.52 2.38 -10.00
CA ASN A 6 -17.39 3.29 -9.91
C ASN A 6 -16.87 3.30 -8.46
N ILE A 7 -16.01 2.35 -8.14
CA ILE A 7 -15.44 2.19 -6.80
C ILE A 7 -14.27 3.16 -6.67
N LYS A 8 -14.47 4.22 -5.86
CA LYS A 8 -13.39 5.14 -5.52
C LYS A 8 -12.41 4.47 -4.56
N HIS A 9 -11.14 4.44 -4.92
CA HIS A 9 -10.08 3.93 -4.05
C HIS A 9 -9.89 4.88 -2.84
N PRO A 10 -9.87 4.37 -1.59
CA PRO A 10 -9.93 5.21 -0.39
C PRO A 10 -8.60 5.86 0.02
N ILE A 11 -7.50 5.47 -0.63
CA ILE A 11 -6.14 5.99 -0.39
C ILE A 11 -5.60 6.48 -1.72
N GLU A 12 -5.12 7.71 -1.77
CA GLU A 12 -4.51 8.25 -3.00
C GLU A 12 -3.25 7.45 -3.35
N PRO A 13 -2.96 7.24 -4.65
CA PRO A 13 -1.74 6.57 -5.08
C PRO A 13 -0.50 7.39 -4.67
N VAL A 14 0.58 6.71 -4.30
CA VAL A 14 1.87 7.33 -3.93
C VAL A 14 2.86 7.09 -5.07
N TYR A 15 3.23 8.16 -5.80
CA TYR A 15 4.17 8.09 -6.91
C TYR A 15 4.77 9.47 -7.23
N ASN A 16 5.85 9.49 -8.01
CA ASN A 16 6.42 10.70 -8.60
C ASN A 16 7.04 10.40 -9.98
N ALA A 17 7.57 11.43 -10.65
CA ALA A 17 8.17 11.28 -11.98
C ALA A 17 9.39 10.34 -12.03
N SER A 18 9.99 10.02 -10.88
CA SER A 18 11.14 9.12 -10.76
C SER A 18 10.74 7.68 -10.43
N SER A 19 9.45 7.39 -10.22
CA SER A 19 8.95 6.03 -9.94
C SER A 19 9.19 5.11 -11.14
N ARG A 20 9.85 3.96 -10.92
CA ARG A 20 10.17 2.98 -11.97
C ARG A 20 9.36 1.69 -11.89
N VAL A 21 8.77 1.42 -10.72
CA VAL A 21 8.02 0.19 -10.43
C VAL A 21 6.66 0.58 -9.86
N LEU A 22 5.61 0.01 -10.44
CA LEU A 22 4.23 0.15 -9.96
C LEU A 22 3.84 -1.10 -9.17
N ILE A 23 3.45 -0.91 -7.92
CA ILE A 23 2.97 -1.99 -7.05
C ILE A 23 1.45 -1.94 -7.01
N LEU A 24 0.80 -2.92 -7.62
CA LEU A 24 -0.66 -3.04 -7.66
C LEU A 24 -1.14 -4.05 -6.62
N GLY A 25 -1.69 -3.55 -5.51
CA GLY A 25 -2.45 -4.38 -4.57
C GLY A 25 -3.87 -4.66 -5.07
N SER A 26 -4.59 -5.57 -4.39
CA SER A 26 -5.99 -5.86 -4.70
C SER A 26 -6.93 -4.75 -4.22
N PHE A 27 -7.15 -4.66 -2.90
CA PHE A 27 -7.88 -3.56 -2.27
C PHE A 27 -7.37 -3.33 -0.84
N PRO A 28 -7.31 -2.08 -0.35
CA PRO A 28 -6.79 -1.80 0.98
C PRO A 28 -7.62 -2.50 2.06
N SER A 29 -6.96 -3.14 3.02
CA SER A 29 -7.63 -3.74 4.18
C SER A 29 -8.32 -2.67 5.02
N VAL A 30 -9.27 -3.06 5.88
CA VAL A 30 -9.94 -2.15 6.84
C VAL A 30 -8.91 -1.29 7.59
N LYS A 31 -7.87 -1.93 8.12
CA LYS A 31 -6.78 -1.27 8.85
C LYS A 31 -6.00 -0.26 8.00
N SER A 32 -5.71 -0.60 6.74
CA SER A 32 -5.04 0.32 5.81
C SER A 32 -5.91 1.55 5.52
N ARG A 33 -7.23 1.39 5.45
CA ARG A 33 -8.17 2.50 5.25
C ARG A 33 -8.30 3.39 6.48
N GLU A 34 -8.40 2.80 7.67
CA GLU A 34 -8.42 3.53 8.95
C GLU A 34 -7.17 4.42 9.10
N GLN A 35 -6.01 3.88 8.74
CA GLN A 35 -4.72 4.58 8.83
C GLN A 35 -4.42 5.49 7.63
N LYS A 36 -5.24 5.42 6.56
CA LYS A 36 -4.94 6.03 5.24
C LYS A 36 -3.53 5.70 4.74
N PHE A 37 -3.06 4.48 5.01
CA PHE A 37 -1.70 4.04 4.73
C PHE A 37 -1.69 2.63 4.15
N PHE A 38 -0.92 2.42 3.07
CA PHE A 38 -0.85 1.12 2.41
C PHE A 38 -0.11 0.08 3.27
N TYR A 39 -0.68 -1.12 3.35
CA TYR A 39 -0.09 -2.26 4.03
C TYR A 39 0.22 -2.04 5.52
N GLY A 40 -0.47 -1.09 6.19
CA GLY A 40 -0.18 -0.67 7.58
C GLY A 40 -0.52 -1.69 8.67
N HIS A 41 -1.13 -2.83 8.34
CA HIS A 41 -1.40 -3.87 9.32
C HIS A 41 -0.13 -4.65 9.69
N LYS A 42 0.17 -4.84 10.99
CA LYS A 42 1.40 -5.50 11.48
C LYS A 42 1.68 -6.91 10.93
N GLN A 43 0.65 -7.63 10.53
CA GLN A 43 0.79 -8.97 9.92
C GLN A 43 1.06 -8.92 8.42
N ASN A 44 0.86 -7.76 7.78
CA ASN A 44 1.21 -7.58 6.38
C ASN A 44 2.74 -7.63 6.23
N ARG A 45 3.22 -8.45 5.28
CA ARG A 45 4.66 -8.68 5.08
C ARG A 45 5.30 -7.73 4.07
N PHE A 46 4.51 -6.88 3.41
CA PHE A 46 4.96 -6.01 2.33
C PHE A 46 6.22 -5.21 2.71
N TRP A 47 6.15 -4.42 3.78
CA TRP A 47 7.26 -3.59 4.22
C TRP A 47 8.48 -4.39 4.68
N LYS A 48 8.27 -5.54 5.32
CA LYS A 48 9.35 -6.45 5.74
C LYS A 48 10.11 -7.00 4.53
N VAL A 49 9.37 -7.43 3.50
CA VAL A 49 9.95 -7.98 2.28
C VAL A 49 10.66 -6.88 1.49
N LEU A 50 10.02 -5.73 1.32
CA LEU A 50 10.61 -4.61 0.58
C LEU A 50 11.91 -4.14 1.22
N ALA A 51 11.93 -3.95 2.53
CA ALA A 51 13.12 -3.55 3.29
C ALA A 51 14.29 -4.53 3.10
N GLN A 52 14.02 -5.84 3.16
CA GLN A 52 15.04 -6.87 2.90
C GLN A 52 15.56 -6.83 1.46
N LEU A 53 14.69 -6.61 0.47
CA LEU A 53 15.08 -6.57 -0.94
C LEU A 53 15.96 -5.36 -1.28
N ILE A 54 15.75 -4.22 -0.60
CA ILE A 54 16.51 -2.99 -0.84
C ILE A 54 17.63 -2.75 0.18
N GLY A 55 17.82 -3.67 1.13
CA GLY A 55 18.89 -3.60 2.13
C GLY A 55 18.70 -2.49 3.16
N THR A 56 17.47 -2.14 3.51
CA THR A 56 17.15 -1.10 4.52
C THR A 56 16.50 -1.72 5.75
N GLU A 57 16.47 -0.96 6.84
CA GLU A 57 15.69 -1.33 8.02
C GLU A 57 14.19 -1.38 7.69
N THR A 58 13.46 -2.26 8.38
CA THR A 58 12.00 -2.31 8.22
C THR A 58 11.37 -1.09 8.90
N PRO A 59 10.50 -0.33 8.22
CA PRO A 59 9.78 0.79 8.84
C PRO A 59 9.00 0.34 10.09
N GLY A 60 9.13 1.08 11.18
CA GLY A 60 8.56 0.72 12.48
C GLY A 60 7.22 1.37 12.81
N THR A 61 7.02 2.64 12.46
CA THR A 61 5.82 3.42 12.77
C THR A 61 5.49 4.38 11.62
N ILE A 62 4.23 4.83 11.58
CA ILE A 62 3.75 5.89 10.67
C ILE A 62 3.69 7.27 11.37
N GLU A 63 4.00 7.30 12.67
CA GLU A 63 4.12 8.50 13.50
C GLU A 63 5.55 9.06 13.49
#